data_AF-A0A543J3R4-F1
#
_entry.id   AF-A0A543J3R4-F1
#
_cell.length_a   1.000
_cell.length_b   1.000
_cell.length_c   1.000
_cell.angle_alpha   90.00
_cell.angle_beta   90.00
_cell.angle_gamma   90.00
#
_symmetry.space_group_name_H-M   'P 1'
#
loop_
_entity.id
_entity.type
_entity.pdbx_description
1 polymer ?
#
loop_
_entity_poly.entity_id
_entity_poly.type
_entity_poly.pdbx_seq_one_letter_code
_entity_poly.pdbx_strand_id
1 'polypeptide(L)' 'MSVDRHLAEIARAYPDWTIWRSDAGRWWATRHHPLTAAQREAGCAMTVDADDPEGLQEKLREQEELARSVDPG' A
#
# COMPACT_ATOMS: atom_id res chain seq x y z
N MET A 1 -13.82 -11.65 10.48
CA MET A 1 -13.26 -12.21 9.22
C MET A 1 -11.86 -12.73 9.52
N SER A 2 -11.33 -13.71 8.78
CA SER A 2 -9.95 -14.20 9.01
C SER A 2 -8.92 -13.18 8.50
N VAL A 3 -7.73 -13.16 9.08
CA VAL A 3 -6.58 -12.36 8.63
C VAL A 3 -6.27 -12.67 7.16
N ASP A 4 -6.28 -13.95 6.78
CA ASP A 4 -5.99 -14.39 5.40
C ASP A 4 -6.99 -13.80 4.39
N ARG A 5 -8.25 -13.65 4.82
CA ARG A 5 -9.30 -13.07 3.98
C ARG A 5 -9.02 -11.58 3.72
N HIS A 6 -8.67 -10.83 4.76
CA HIS A 6 -8.31 -9.42 4.61
C HIS A 6 -7.04 -9.25 3.75
N LEU A 7 -6.01 -10.06 3.96
CA LEU A 7 -4.80 -10.04 3.12
C LEU A 7 -5.16 -10.27 1.64
N ALA A 8 -5.97 -11.28 1.35
CA ALA A 8 -6.40 -11.59 -0.01
C ALA A 8 -7.29 -10.49 -0.62
N GLU A 9 -8.20 -9.89 0.15
CA GLU A 9 -9.05 -8.80 -0.31
C GLU A 9 -8.23 -7.55 -0.66
N ILE A 10 -7.29 -7.15 0.19
CA ILE A 10 -6.42 -5.99 -0.06
C ILE A 10 -5.48 -6.28 -1.24
N ALA A 11 -4.84 -7.45 -1.30
CA ALA A 11 -3.95 -7.80 -2.41
C ALA A 11 -4.66 -7.81 -3.77
N ARG A 12 -5.95 -8.17 -3.81
CA ARG A 12 -6.76 -8.10 -5.04
C ARG A 12 -7.12 -6.66 -5.43
N ALA A 13 -7.30 -5.78 -4.47
CA ALA A 13 -7.58 -4.36 -4.71
C ALA A 13 -6.34 -3.59 -5.16
N TYR A 14 -5.15 -3.99 -4.70
CA TYR A 14 -3.88 -3.31 -4.93
C TYR A 14 -2.84 -4.25 -5.54
N PRO A 15 -2.97 -4.61 -6.84
CA PRO A 15 -2.15 -5.65 -7.46
C PRO A 15 -0.66 -5.32 -7.56
N ASP A 16 -0.27 -4.04 -7.53
CA ASP A 16 1.12 -3.58 -7.59
C ASP A 16 1.85 -3.63 -6.23
N TRP A 17 1.19 -4.20 -5.21
CA TRP A 17 1.68 -4.28 -3.85
C TRP A 17 1.68 -5.70 -3.32
N THR A 18 2.72 -6.05 -2.57
CA THR A 18 2.76 -7.25 -1.73
C THR A 18 2.23 -6.88 -0.34
N ILE A 19 1.12 -7.50 0.06
CA ILE A 19 0.46 -7.28 1.34
C ILE A 19 0.82 -8.40 2.31
N TRP A 20 1.22 -8.05 3.52
CA TRP A 20 1.57 -9.04 4.55
C TRP A 20 1.29 -8.50 5.96
N ARG A 21 1.20 -9.40 6.93
CA ARG A 21 1.06 -9.07 8.35
C ARG A 21 2.27 -9.62 9.08
N SER A 22 2.87 -8.82 9.94
CA SER A 22 3.97 -9.29 10.79
C SER A 22 3.45 -10.17 11.93
N ASP A 23 4.34 -10.93 12.56
CA ASP A 23 4.01 -11.72 13.75
C ASP A 23 3.56 -10.83 14.94
N ALA A 24 3.99 -9.57 14.97
CA ALA A 24 3.55 -8.57 15.94
C ALA A 24 2.13 -8.01 15.64
N GLY A 25 1.53 -8.44 14.53
CA GLY A 25 0.16 -8.08 14.16
C GLY A 25 0.03 -6.82 13.30
N ARG A 26 1.13 -6.12 13.00
CA ARG A 26 1.18 -4.93 12.13
C ARG A 26 0.93 -5.32 10.68
N TRP A 27 0.15 -4.52 9.97
CA TRP A 27 -0.15 -4.69 8.55
C TRP A 27 0.84 -3.90 7.71
N TRP A 28 1.32 -4.48 6.63
CA TRP A 28 2.35 -3.92 5.77
C TRP A 28 1.99 -4.09 4.30
N ALA A 29 2.46 -3.15 3.48
CA ALA A 29 2.44 -3.26 2.04
C ALA A 29 3.76 -2.75 1.45
N THR A 30 4.31 -3.46 0.46
CA THR A 30 5.51 -3.05 -0.27
C THR A 30 5.25 -3.08 -1.78
N ARG A 31 5.57 -1.99 -2.48
CA ARG A 31 5.39 -1.86 -3.93
C ARG A 31 6.32 -2.80 -4.70
N HIS A 32 5.87 -3.30 -5.85
CA HIS A 32 6.69 -4.11 -6.76
C HIS A 32 7.67 -3.28 -7.60
N HIS A 33 7.29 -2.02 -7.88
CA HIS A 33 8.05 -1.15 -8.78
C HIS A 33 8.69 0.01 -8.02
N PRO A 34 9.91 0.43 -8.42
CA PRO A 34 10.56 1.58 -7.82
C PRO A 34 9.81 2.86 -8.16
N LEU A 35 9.81 3.80 -7.22
CA LEU A 35 9.26 5.14 -7.44
C LEU A 35 10.14 5.96 -8.39
N THR A 36 9.50 6.73 -9.27
CA THR A 36 10.16 7.79 -10.05
C THR A 36 10.60 8.94 -9.15
N ALA A 37 11.43 9.86 -9.67
CA ALA A 37 11.84 11.06 -8.92
C ALA A 37 10.61 11.90 -8.52
N ALA A 38 9.69 12.16 -9.45
CA ALA A 38 8.47 12.93 -9.18
C ALA A 38 7.57 12.26 -8.11
N GLN A 39 7.41 10.94 -8.15
CA GLN A 39 6.65 10.22 -7.13
C GLN A 39 7.30 10.31 -5.74
N ARG A 40 8.64 10.24 -5.65
CA ARG A 40 9.36 10.45 -4.39
C ARG A 40 9.19 11.86 -3.86
N GLU A 41 9.27 12.86 -4.74
CA GLU A 41 9.06 14.27 -4.38
C GLU A 41 7.63 14.56 -3.91
N ALA A 42 6.64 13.85 -4.46
CA ALA A 42 5.26 13.88 -3.98
C ALA A 42 5.03 13.10 -2.67
N GLY A 43 6.06 12.48 -2.09
CA GLY A 43 5.94 11.74 -0.83
C GLY A 43 5.39 10.32 -0.97
N CYS A 44 5.40 9.74 -2.17
CA CYS A 44 5.14 8.31 -2.31
C CYS A 44 6.19 7.50 -1.53
N ALA A 45 5.76 6.40 -0.94
CA ALA A 45 6.59 5.47 -0.20
C ALA A 45 6.66 4.10 -0.92
N MET A 46 7.81 3.44 -0.81
CA MET A 46 7.99 2.05 -1.26
C MET A 46 7.30 1.06 -0.34
N THR A 47 7.20 1.40 0.94
CA THR A 47 6.61 0.56 1.99
C THR A 47 5.74 1.42 2.89
N VAL A 48 4.54 0.95 3.20
CA VAL A 48 3.63 1.56 4.18
C VAL A 48 3.12 0.50 5.15
N ASP A 49 2.65 0.95 6.29
CA ASP A 49 2.18 0.10 7.35
C ASP A 49 1.06 0.73 8.17
N ALA A 50 0.30 -0.12 8.85
CA ALA A 50 -0.82 0.27 9.70
C ALA A 50 -1.06 -0.78 10.79
N ASP A 51 -1.85 -0.41 11.80
CA ASP A 51 -2.19 -1.30 12.90
C ASP A 51 -3.31 -2.29 12.54
N ASP A 52 -4.12 -1.99 11.53
CA ASP A 52 -5.28 -2.78 11.10
C ASP A 52 -5.48 -2.77 9.56
N PRO A 53 -6.34 -3.66 9.02
CA PRO A 53 -6.59 -3.75 7.58
C PRO A 53 -7.16 -2.47 6.97
N GLU A 54 -8.00 -1.76 7.70
CA GLU A 54 -8.66 -0.54 7.26
C GLU A 54 -7.64 0.59 7.09
N GLY A 55 -6.78 0.81 8.09
CA GLY A 55 -5.69 1.77 8.03
C GLY A 55 -4.67 1.47 6.93
N LEU A 56 -4.41 0.19 6.64
CA LEU A 56 -3.54 -0.15 5.51
C LEU A 56 -4.18 0.24 4.17
N GLN A 57 -5.49 0.02 4.00
CA GLN A 57 -6.21 0.45 2.79
C GLN A 57 -6.23 1.97 2.63
N GLU A 58 -6.41 2.71 3.72
CA GLU A 58 -6.31 4.18 3.70
C GLU A 58 -4.93 4.63 3.24
N LYS A 59 -3.86 4.06 3.80
CA LYS A 59 -2.49 4.35 3.36
C LYS A 59 -2.27 4.01 1.89
N LEU A 60 -2.74 2.86 1.42
CA LEU A 60 -2.63 2.46 0.02
C LEU A 60 -3.37 3.43 -0.92
N ARG A 61 -4.55 3.90 -0.51
CA ARG A 61 -5.31 4.92 -1.26
C ARG A 61 -4.58 6.25 -1.34
N GLU A 62 -4.07 6.75 -0.21
CA GLU A 62 -3.23 7.97 -0.19
C GLU A 62 -2.05 7.82 -1.16
N GLN A 63 -1.42 6.65 -1.17
CA GLN A 63 -0.30 6.33 -2.03
C GLN A 63 -0.64 6.28 -3.54
N GLU A 64 -1.85 5.89 -3.92
CA GLU A 64 -2.34 5.98 -5.30
C GLU A 64 -2.71 7.42 -5.70
N GLU A 65 -3.30 8.18 -4.78
CA GLU A 65 -3.65 9.58 -4.99
C GLU A 65 -2.40 10.45 -5.21
N LEU A 66 -1.36 10.26 -4.39
CA LEU A 66 -0.07 10.91 -4.56
C LEU A 66 0.57 10.54 -5.90
N ALA A 67 0.57 9.26 -6.27
CA ALA A 67 1.15 8.80 -7.53
C ALA A 67 0.42 9.38 -8.74
N ARG A 68 -0.91 9.42 -8.71
CA ARG A 68 -1.74 10.02 -9.78
C ARG A 68 -1.55 11.53 -9.92
N SER A 69 -1.24 12.23 -8.83
CA SER A 69 -1.03 13.68 -8.85
C SER A 69 0.20 14.10 -9.66
N VAL A 70 1.18 13.19 -9.81
CA VAL A 70 2.44 13.44 -10.54
C VAL A 70 2.55 12.70 -11.87
N ASP A 71 1.66 11.74 -12.11
CA ASP A 71 1.55 11.00 -13.36
C ASP A 71 0.07 10.96 -13.79
N PRO A 72 -0.43 12.01 -14.46
CA PRO A 72 -1.83 12.09 -14.86
C PRO A 72 -2.19 11.17 -16.05
N GLY A 73 -1.24 10.40 -16.58
CA GLY A 73 -1.38 9.62 -17.82
C GLY A 73 -1.04 10.42 -19.07
#